data_AF-A0A822FSL3-F1
#
_entry.id   AF-A0A822FSL3-F1
#
_cell.length_a   1.000
_cell.length_b   1.000
_cell.length_c   1.000
_cell.angle_alpha   90.00
_cell.angle_beta   90.00
_cell.angle_gamma   90.00
#
_symmetry.space_group_name_H-M   'P 1'
#
loop_
_entity.id
_entity.type
_entity.pdbx_description
1 polymer ?
#
loop_
_entity_poly.entity_id
_entity_poly.type
_entity_poly.pdbx_seq_one_letter_code
_entity_poly.pdbx_strand_id
1 'polypeptide(L)'
;INTTDDEDKETKSDDITKQNELNPTMNTSDASFLSIRKFAQVVYACQFQDQKDFTKACEMINAKFPINETLSKRENDCSIDMAVATVVRIGSIYINTGSEDISSSNIGLIHTKKTVRQLELLAAACQSKRVILVEGDICSRKSSLVMELARITRNRLIIIPLHENFETTDLIGSWLPTGD
;
A
#
# COMPACT_ATOMS: atom_id res chain seq x y z
N ILE A 1 -33.40 -0.75 -73.16
CA ILE A 1 -32.32 -1.51 -72.47
C ILE A 1 -32.76 -1.56 -71.01
N ASN A 2 -33.46 -2.63 -70.64
CA ASN A 2 -34.19 -2.74 -69.38
C ASN A 2 -33.81 -4.06 -68.71
N THR A 3 -33.56 -4.00 -67.39
CA THR A 3 -33.77 -5.05 -66.36
C THR A 3 -32.96 -6.37 -66.54
N THR A 4 -32.48 -7.12 -65.54
CA THR A 4 -32.88 -7.42 -64.16
C THR A 4 -31.85 -8.42 -63.57
N ASP A 5 -31.77 -8.50 -62.22
CA ASP A 5 -31.63 -9.70 -61.36
C ASP A 5 -30.30 -10.49 -61.11
N ASP A 6 -30.11 -10.72 -59.79
CA ASP A 6 -29.68 -11.92 -59.03
C ASP A 6 -28.21 -12.36 -58.76
N GLU A 7 -27.89 -12.29 -57.45
CA GLU A 7 -27.28 -13.25 -56.49
C GLU A 7 -25.89 -13.94 -56.66
N ASP A 8 -25.15 -13.88 -55.53
CA ASP A 8 -24.23 -14.85 -54.90
C ASP A 8 -22.86 -15.25 -55.50
N LYS A 9 -21.77 -14.92 -54.76
CA LYS A 9 -20.92 -15.83 -53.92
C LYS A 9 -19.43 -15.43 -53.80
N GLU A 10 -18.96 -15.48 -52.54
CA GLU A 10 -17.63 -15.86 -52.00
C GLU A 10 -16.32 -15.46 -52.72
N THR A 11 -15.41 -14.75 -52.02
CA THR A 11 -14.06 -15.24 -51.59
C THR A 11 -13.09 -14.09 -51.21
N LYS A 12 -12.59 -14.09 -49.96
CA LYS A 12 -11.21 -13.67 -49.55
C LYS A 12 -11.08 -13.88 -48.03
N SER A 13 -10.70 -15.08 -47.60
CA SER A 13 -9.33 -15.54 -47.34
C SER A 13 -8.67 -14.82 -46.16
N ASP A 14 -8.54 -15.60 -45.09
CA ASP A 14 -7.67 -15.43 -43.93
C ASP A 14 -6.23 -15.03 -44.34
N ASP A 15 -5.58 -14.13 -43.60
CA ASP A 15 -4.42 -14.49 -42.77
C ASP A 15 -3.80 -13.26 -42.08
N ILE A 16 -3.90 -13.29 -40.75
CA ILE A 16 -2.80 -13.06 -39.79
C ILE A 16 -1.59 -12.29 -40.33
N THR A 17 -1.42 -11.03 -39.90
CA THR A 17 -0.09 -10.41 -39.82
C THR A 17 0.01 -9.49 -38.60
N LYS A 18 0.58 -10.07 -37.53
CA LYS A 18 1.57 -9.51 -36.59
C LYS A 18 1.13 -8.28 -35.78
N GLN A 19 0.74 -8.44 -34.51
CA GLN A 19 1.66 -8.61 -33.37
C GLN A 19 2.97 -7.80 -33.53
N ASN A 20 3.02 -6.63 -32.88
CA ASN A 20 4.21 -6.11 -32.17
C ASN A 20 3.97 -4.64 -31.78
N GLU A 21 3.12 -4.41 -30.78
CA GLU A 21 3.41 -3.32 -29.86
C GLU A 21 3.81 -3.96 -28.55
N LEU A 22 5.10 -3.75 -28.26
CA LEU A 22 5.91 -4.44 -27.28
C LEU A 22 5.20 -4.53 -25.93
N ASN A 23 5.00 -5.77 -25.48
CA ASN A 23 4.96 -6.14 -24.09
C ASN A 23 5.99 -5.29 -23.31
N PRO A 24 5.61 -4.60 -22.22
CA PRO A 24 6.64 -4.17 -21.30
C PRO A 24 7.17 -5.47 -20.71
N THR A 25 8.40 -5.81 -21.07
CA THR A 25 9.20 -6.81 -20.40
C THR A 25 9.33 -6.38 -18.94
N MET A 26 8.34 -6.75 -18.11
CA MET A 26 8.20 -6.38 -16.70
C MET A 26 9.16 -7.22 -15.85
N ASN A 27 10.45 -7.11 -16.12
CA ASN A 27 11.50 -7.50 -15.20
C ASN A 27 11.94 -6.24 -14.43
N THR A 28 11.14 -5.82 -13.45
CA THR A 28 11.53 -4.74 -12.53
C THR A 28 11.00 -5.06 -11.14
N SER A 29 11.73 -5.96 -10.48
CA SER A 29 11.57 -6.46 -9.10
C SER A 29 10.13 -6.78 -8.69
N ASP A 30 9.78 -8.06 -8.70
CA ASP A 30 8.53 -8.65 -8.20
C ASP A 30 7.95 -8.00 -6.93
N ALA A 31 8.83 -7.51 -6.04
CA ALA A 31 8.48 -6.79 -4.82
C ALA A 31 7.81 -5.42 -5.03
N SER A 32 8.28 -4.63 -6.00
CA SER A 32 7.71 -3.31 -6.32
C SER A 32 6.32 -3.45 -6.92
N PHE A 33 6.14 -4.43 -7.81
CA PHE A 33 4.85 -4.72 -8.41
C PHE A 33 3.81 -5.12 -7.36
N LEU A 34 4.20 -5.99 -6.42
CA LEU A 34 3.35 -6.41 -5.31
C LEU A 34 2.96 -5.22 -4.40
N SER A 35 3.91 -4.32 -4.11
CA SER A 35 3.67 -3.11 -3.31
C SER A 35 2.67 -2.16 -3.99
N ILE A 36 2.83 -1.93 -5.31
CA ILE A 36 1.91 -1.09 -6.10
C ILE A 36 0.50 -1.70 -6.14
N ARG A 37 0.39 -3.01 -6.36
CA ARG A 37 -0.90 -3.69 -6.35
C ARG A 37 -1.58 -3.58 -4.98
N LYS A 38 -0.83 -3.77 -3.89
CA LYS A 38 -1.39 -3.63 -2.54
C LYS A 38 -1.86 -2.20 -2.28
N PHE A 39 -1.09 -1.21 -2.70
CA PHE A 39 -1.50 0.18 -2.65
C PHE A 39 -2.80 0.43 -3.43
N ALA A 40 -2.92 -0.11 -4.64
CA ALA A 40 -4.14 -0.01 -5.43
C ALA A 40 -5.35 -0.65 -4.72
N GLN A 41 -5.19 -1.81 -4.08
CA GLN A 41 -6.26 -2.42 -3.28
C GLN A 41 -6.68 -1.53 -2.12
N VAL A 42 -5.71 -0.95 -1.40
CA VAL A 42 -5.99 -0.06 -0.26
C VAL A 42 -6.73 1.20 -0.70
N VAL A 43 -6.27 1.84 -1.78
CA VAL A 43 -6.83 3.12 -2.23
C VAL A 43 -8.15 2.93 -2.96
N TYR A 44 -8.27 1.92 -3.83
CA TYR A 44 -9.41 1.79 -4.73
C TYR A 44 -10.41 0.70 -4.34
N ALA A 45 -10.03 -0.32 -3.57
CA ALA A 45 -10.96 -1.37 -3.17
C ALA A 45 -11.48 -1.17 -1.75
N CYS A 46 -10.61 -0.93 -0.77
CA CYS A 46 -10.98 -0.88 0.65
C CYS A 46 -11.92 0.29 1.05
N GLN A 47 -12.19 1.24 0.15
CA GLN A 47 -13.09 2.37 0.41
C GLN A 47 -14.58 2.02 0.23
N PHE A 48 -14.89 0.91 -0.45
CA PHE A 48 -16.27 0.51 -0.67
C PHE A 48 -16.87 -0.15 0.59
N GLN A 49 -18.05 0.33 1.01
CA GLN A 49 -18.83 -0.32 2.08
C GLN A 49 -19.59 -1.54 1.55
N ASP A 50 -19.97 -1.53 0.28
CA ASP A 50 -20.68 -2.62 -0.39
C ASP A 50 -19.73 -3.72 -0.88
N GLN A 51 -20.00 -4.96 -0.46
CA GLN A 51 -19.19 -6.12 -0.80
C GLN A 51 -19.14 -6.42 -2.31
N LYS A 52 -20.22 -6.10 -3.04
CA LYS A 52 -20.28 -6.30 -4.50
C LYS A 52 -19.30 -5.39 -5.23
N ASP A 53 -19.26 -4.11 -4.86
CA ASP A 53 -18.39 -3.13 -5.51
C ASP A 53 -16.94 -3.30 -5.10
N PHE A 54 -16.69 -3.68 -3.84
CA PHE A 54 -15.36 -4.13 -3.39
C PHE A 54 -14.82 -5.27 -4.26
N THR A 55 -15.66 -6.27 -4.56
CA THR A 55 -15.26 -7.44 -5.34
C THR A 55 -14.93 -7.04 -6.78
N LYS A 56 -15.79 -6.23 -7.42
CA LYS A 56 -15.53 -5.71 -8.78
C LYS A 56 -14.25 -4.88 -8.84
N ALA A 57 -14.01 -4.01 -7.85
CA ALA A 57 -12.79 -3.22 -7.79
C ALA A 57 -11.55 -4.13 -7.68
N CYS A 58 -11.62 -5.17 -6.85
CA CYS A 58 -10.56 -6.17 -6.77
C CYS A 58 -10.34 -6.90 -8.09
N GLU A 59 -11.39 -7.30 -8.79
CA GLU A 59 -11.30 -7.95 -10.11
C GLU A 59 -10.61 -7.03 -11.14
N MET A 60 -10.98 -5.74 -11.19
CA MET A 60 -10.34 -4.76 -12.07
C MET A 60 -8.86 -4.56 -11.74
N ILE A 61 -8.51 -4.53 -10.45
CA ILE A 61 -7.11 -4.43 -10.01
C ILE A 61 -6.36 -5.70 -10.39
N ASN A 62 -6.96 -6.88 -10.21
CA ASN A 62 -6.34 -8.15 -10.57
C ASN A 62 -6.10 -8.29 -12.07
N ALA A 63 -7.03 -7.76 -12.89
CA ALA A 63 -6.87 -7.72 -14.34
C ALA A 63 -5.76 -6.77 -14.80
N LYS A 64 -5.63 -5.60 -14.16
CA LYS A 64 -4.56 -4.62 -14.47
C LYS A 64 -3.19 -4.99 -13.90
N PHE A 65 -3.17 -5.69 -12.77
CA PHE A 65 -1.95 -6.08 -12.06
C PHE A 65 -1.93 -7.60 -11.80
N PRO A 66 -1.75 -8.43 -12.83
CA PRO A 66 -1.76 -9.89 -12.68
C PRO A 66 -0.59 -10.37 -11.80
N ILE A 67 -0.88 -11.34 -10.92
CA ILE A 67 0.08 -11.91 -9.96
C ILE A 67 0.36 -13.37 -10.33
N ASN A 68 1.63 -13.76 -10.30
CA ASN A 68 2.06 -15.16 -10.45
C ASN A 68 1.84 -15.96 -9.15
N GLU A 69 1.81 -17.29 -9.22
CA GLU A 69 1.53 -18.15 -8.06
C GLU A 69 2.51 -17.94 -6.88
N THR A 70 3.78 -17.67 -7.17
CA THR A 70 4.81 -17.33 -6.18
C THR A 70 4.50 -16.03 -5.45
N LEU A 71 3.97 -15.04 -6.18
CA LEU A 71 3.58 -13.73 -5.66
C LEU A 71 2.26 -13.80 -4.89
N SER A 72 1.35 -14.71 -5.24
CA SER A 72 0.11 -14.95 -4.50
C SER A 72 0.37 -15.48 -3.08
N LYS A 73 1.37 -16.37 -2.93
CA LYS A 73 1.84 -16.81 -1.61
C LYS A 73 2.41 -15.64 -0.81
N ARG A 74 3.12 -14.73 -1.48
CA ARG A 74 3.74 -13.54 -0.87
C ARG A 74 2.75 -12.44 -0.50
N GLU A 75 1.67 -12.28 -1.27
CA GLU A 75 0.57 -11.34 -0.98
C GLU A 75 -0.16 -11.70 0.32
N ASN A 76 -0.21 -12.99 0.65
CA ASN A 76 -0.88 -13.50 1.84
C ASN A 76 0.06 -13.67 3.05
N ASP A 77 1.34 -13.36 2.88
CA ASP A 77 2.31 -13.45 3.96
C ASP A 77 1.98 -12.42 5.05
N CYS A 78 1.92 -12.89 6.30
CA CYS A 78 1.63 -12.08 7.49
C CYS A 78 2.82 -12.08 8.45
N SER A 79 4.04 -12.20 7.93
CA SER A 79 5.29 -12.11 8.69
C SER A 79 5.95 -10.73 8.58
N ILE A 80 6.80 -10.43 9.55
CA ILE A 80 7.68 -9.26 9.53
C ILE A 80 9.11 -9.76 9.48
N ASP A 81 9.89 -9.26 8.53
CA ASP A 81 11.29 -9.62 8.34
C ASP A 81 12.17 -8.36 8.47
N MET A 82 13.03 -8.39 9.47
CA MET A 82 13.95 -7.31 9.85
C MET A 82 15.43 -7.75 9.71
N ALA A 83 15.70 -8.84 8.97
CA ALA A 83 17.05 -9.39 8.83
C ALA A 83 18.02 -8.40 8.17
N VAL A 84 17.52 -7.51 7.31
CA VAL A 84 18.31 -6.47 6.64
C VAL A 84 18.22 -5.18 7.44
N ALA A 85 19.37 -4.55 7.70
CA ALA A 85 19.43 -3.35 8.54
C ALA A 85 18.72 -2.13 7.93
N THR A 86 18.74 -2.00 6.59
CA THR A 86 18.29 -0.84 5.81
C THR A 86 16.84 -0.92 5.33
N VAL A 87 16.26 -2.11 5.33
CA VAL A 87 14.91 -2.38 4.80
C VAL A 87 14.22 -3.38 5.69
N VAL A 88 12.97 -3.09 6.04
CA VAL A 88 12.09 -4.03 6.71
C VAL A 88 10.96 -4.43 5.77
N ARG A 89 10.61 -5.70 5.81
CA ARG A 89 9.44 -6.23 5.11
C ARG A 89 8.31 -6.49 6.10
N ILE A 90 7.12 -5.98 5.79
CA ILE A 90 5.90 -6.19 6.57
C ILE A 90 4.86 -6.76 5.61
N GLY A 91 4.60 -8.06 5.72
CA GLY A 91 3.78 -8.79 4.76
C GLY A 91 4.33 -8.69 3.34
N SER A 92 3.56 -8.07 2.45
CA SER A 92 3.87 -7.90 1.03
C SER A 92 4.67 -6.63 0.70
N ILE A 93 4.88 -5.75 1.69
CA ILE A 93 5.42 -4.40 1.51
C ILE A 93 6.82 -4.29 2.10
N TYR A 94 7.70 -3.55 1.42
CA TYR A 94 9.04 -3.20 1.87
C TYR A 94 9.09 -1.72 2.23
N ILE A 95 9.74 -1.38 3.34
CA ILE A 95 9.91 -0.01 3.80
C ILE A 95 11.35 0.21 4.26
N ASN A 96 11.92 1.35 3.92
CA ASN A 96 13.26 1.73 4.36
C ASN A 96 13.27 2.00 5.86
N THR A 97 14.35 1.62 6.51
CA THR A 97 14.57 1.91 7.92
C THR A 97 15.27 3.25 8.13
N GLY A 98 15.03 3.87 9.27
CA GLY A 98 15.80 5.00 9.75
C GLY A 98 17.06 4.57 10.51
N SER A 99 17.70 5.55 11.15
CA SER A 99 18.96 5.38 11.87
C SER A 99 18.80 5.27 13.39
N GLU A 100 17.57 5.17 13.91
CA GLU A 100 17.35 5.05 15.34
C GLU A 100 17.63 3.62 15.83
N ASP A 101 18.28 3.53 16.98
CA ASP A 101 18.45 2.24 17.63
C ASP A 101 17.10 1.71 18.14
N ILE A 102 16.91 0.40 18.03
CA ILE A 102 15.74 -0.26 18.61
C ILE A 102 15.94 -0.26 20.13
N SER A 103 15.51 0.81 20.79
CA SER A 103 15.55 0.94 22.24
C SER A 103 14.92 -0.29 22.91
N SER A 104 15.71 -0.97 23.74
CA SER A 104 15.31 -2.15 24.52
C SER A 104 14.27 -1.83 25.60
N SER A 105 14.01 -0.56 25.85
CA SER A 105 13.08 -0.07 26.88
C SER A 105 11.60 -0.10 26.45
N ASN A 106 11.30 -0.25 25.16
CA ASN A 106 9.92 -0.32 24.67
C ASN A 106 9.51 -1.77 24.41
N ILE A 107 8.59 -2.29 25.22
CA ILE A 107 7.97 -3.60 25.02
C ILE A 107 7.24 -3.57 23.66
N GLY A 108 7.77 -4.33 22.70
CA GLY A 108 7.20 -4.42 21.35
C GLY A 108 5.80 -5.04 21.35
N LEU A 109 4.97 -4.62 20.40
CA LEU A 109 3.63 -5.19 20.21
C LEU A 109 3.73 -6.63 19.69
N ILE A 110 2.84 -7.52 20.15
CA ILE A 110 2.80 -8.91 19.66
C ILE A 110 2.29 -8.96 18.22
N HIS A 111 3.07 -9.59 17.34
CA HIS A 111 2.76 -9.72 15.91
C HIS A 111 1.78 -10.85 15.64
N THR A 112 0.49 -10.58 15.84
CA THR A 112 -0.58 -11.46 15.35
C THR A 112 -0.85 -11.21 13.86
N LYS A 113 -1.46 -12.16 13.15
CA LYS A 113 -1.84 -11.98 11.73
C LYS A 113 -2.62 -10.69 11.47
N LYS A 114 -3.54 -10.33 12.38
CA LYS A 114 -4.32 -9.09 12.28
C LYS A 114 -3.43 -7.86 12.47
N THR A 115 -2.57 -7.87 13.48
CA THR A 115 -1.62 -6.78 13.75
C THR A 115 -0.70 -6.55 12.56
N VAL A 116 -0.15 -7.61 11.95
CA VAL A 116 0.77 -7.49 10.81
C VAL A 116 0.07 -6.89 9.60
N ARG A 117 -1.19 -7.28 9.31
CA ARG A 117 -1.97 -6.65 8.23
C ARG A 117 -2.23 -5.16 8.47
N GLN A 118 -2.47 -4.77 9.71
CA GLN A 118 -2.65 -3.35 10.06
C GLN A 118 -1.33 -2.57 9.93
N LEU A 119 -0.21 -3.16 10.34
CA LEU A 119 1.12 -2.58 10.15
C LEU A 119 1.50 -2.48 8.68
N GLU A 120 1.17 -3.49 7.87
CA GLU A 120 1.37 -3.50 6.42
C GLU A 120 0.60 -2.35 5.77
N LEU A 121 -0.69 -2.22 6.10
CA LEU A 121 -1.53 -1.11 5.62
C LEU A 121 -0.95 0.26 6.00
N LEU A 122 -0.56 0.41 7.27
CA LEU A 122 0.02 1.65 7.77
C LEU A 122 1.35 1.96 7.08
N ALA A 123 2.21 0.96 6.87
CA ALA A 123 3.47 1.11 6.13
C ALA A 123 3.25 1.50 4.67
N ALA A 124 2.24 0.92 4.01
CA ALA A 124 1.83 1.31 2.64
C ALA A 124 1.44 2.78 2.59
N ALA A 125 0.62 3.20 3.56
CA ALA A 125 0.13 4.56 3.66
C ALA A 125 1.31 5.54 3.93
N CYS A 126 2.23 5.22 4.84
CA CYS A 126 3.41 6.03 5.13
C CYS A 126 4.31 6.23 3.89
N GLN A 127 4.49 5.19 3.07
CA GLN A 127 5.25 5.29 1.83
C GLN A 127 4.63 6.21 0.79
N SER A 128 3.32 6.46 0.86
CA SER A 128 2.64 7.38 -0.05
C SER A 128 3.02 8.86 0.17
N LYS A 129 3.75 9.18 1.25
CA LYS A 129 4.14 10.54 1.65
C LYS A 129 2.95 11.50 1.80
N ARG A 130 1.78 10.97 2.13
CA ARG A 130 0.56 11.74 2.43
C ARG A 130 0.29 11.75 3.93
N VAL A 131 -0.48 12.74 4.38
CA VAL A 131 -1.02 12.78 5.74
C VAL A 131 -2.06 11.66 5.88
N ILE A 132 -1.99 10.91 6.98
CA ILE A 132 -2.83 9.75 7.23
C ILE A 132 -3.59 9.99 8.53
N LEU A 133 -4.91 9.79 8.50
CA LEU A 133 -5.77 9.74 9.67
C LEU A 133 -6.08 8.28 9.99
N VAL A 134 -5.87 7.87 11.25
CA VAL A 134 -6.18 6.51 11.71
C VAL A 134 -7.40 6.57 12.63
N GLU A 135 -8.52 6.04 12.17
CA GLU A 135 -9.79 6.03 12.90
C GLU A 135 -10.13 4.63 13.45
N GLY A 136 -11.04 4.57 14.43
CA GLY A 136 -11.68 3.35 14.91
C GLY A 136 -12.11 3.47 16.38
N ASP A 137 -12.51 2.37 16.99
CA ASP A 137 -12.98 2.37 18.37
C ASP A 137 -11.91 2.74 19.41
N ILE A 138 -12.36 3.12 20.60
CA ILE A 138 -11.51 3.29 21.78
C ILE A 138 -10.85 1.93 22.10
N CYS A 139 -9.62 1.95 22.63
CA CYS A 139 -8.83 0.73 22.93
C CYS A 139 -8.45 -0.15 21.72
N SER A 140 -8.61 0.32 20.49
CA SER A 140 -8.20 -0.40 19.27
C SER A 140 -6.69 -0.44 19.00
N ARG A 141 -5.86 0.09 19.91
CA ARG A 141 -4.39 0.09 19.85
C ARG A 141 -3.77 0.91 18.70
N LYS A 142 -4.48 1.94 18.21
CA LYS A 142 -3.99 2.84 17.13
C LYS A 142 -2.61 3.44 17.43
N SER A 143 -2.44 4.09 18.58
CA SER A 143 -1.16 4.68 18.97
C SER A 143 -0.08 3.60 19.11
N SER A 144 -0.42 2.44 19.66
CA SER A 144 0.51 1.30 19.78
C SER A 144 0.95 0.75 18.42
N LEU A 145 0.07 0.74 17.40
CA LEU A 145 0.44 0.36 16.03
C LEU A 145 1.44 1.34 15.41
N VAL A 146 1.23 2.65 15.61
CA VAL A 146 2.17 3.68 15.11
C VAL A 146 3.52 3.58 15.83
N MET A 147 3.50 3.42 17.15
CA MET A 147 4.71 3.19 17.95
C MET A 147 5.46 1.94 17.51
N GLU A 148 4.73 0.84 17.28
CA GLU A 148 5.34 -0.40 16.81
C GLU A 148 5.93 -0.25 15.40
N LEU A 149 5.23 0.42 14.49
CA LEU A 149 5.76 0.67 13.14
C LEU A 149 7.04 1.50 13.19
N ALA A 150 7.08 2.56 13.99
CA ALA A 150 8.28 3.38 14.16
C ALA A 150 9.45 2.57 14.76
N ARG A 151 9.17 1.73 15.77
CA ARG A 151 10.14 0.83 16.40
C ARG A 151 10.74 -0.16 15.41
N ILE A 152 9.89 -0.83 14.64
CA ILE A 152 10.29 -1.81 13.62
C ILE A 152 11.10 -1.13 12.51
N THR A 153 10.66 0.04 12.06
CA THR A 153 11.30 0.78 10.97
C THR A 153 12.47 1.63 11.42
N ARG A 154 12.87 1.60 12.69
CA ARG A 154 13.99 2.40 13.24
C ARG A 154 13.85 3.90 12.93
N ASN A 155 12.62 4.40 12.93
CA ASN A 155 12.32 5.80 12.69
C ASN A 155 12.03 6.51 14.00
N ARG A 156 12.49 7.76 14.11
CA ARG A 156 12.19 8.60 15.26
C ARG A 156 10.70 8.94 15.27
N LEU A 157 10.02 8.56 16.34
CA LEU A 157 8.62 8.93 16.56
C LEU A 157 8.54 10.18 17.43
N ILE A 158 7.87 11.21 16.93
CA ILE A 158 7.51 12.40 17.69
C ILE A 158 6.00 12.31 17.96
N ILE A 159 5.64 12.31 19.24
CA ILE A 159 4.23 12.29 19.67
C ILE A 159 3.91 13.70 20.18
N ILE A 160 2.90 14.32 19.57
CA ILE A 160 2.36 15.61 20.01
C ILE A 160 0.94 15.33 20.52
N PRO A 161 0.75 15.24 21.85
CA PRO A 161 -0.58 15.11 22.43
C PRO A 161 -1.43 16.35 22.11
N LEU A 162 -2.63 16.14 21.60
CA LEU A 162 -3.61 17.20 21.40
C LEU A 162 -4.58 17.22 22.58
N HIS A 163 -4.85 18.41 23.11
CA HIS A 163 -5.79 18.65 24.20
C HIS A 163 -6.64 19.89 23.88
N GLU A 164 -7.67 20.16 24.69
CA GLU A 164 -8.65 21.23 24.41
C GLU A 164 -8.03 22.63 24.29
N ASN A 165 -6.98 22.90 25.07
CA ASN A 165 -6.27 24.18 25.08
C ASN A 165 -5.04 24.20 24.16
N PHE A 166 -4.92 23.25 23.23
CA PHE A 166 -3.77 23.18 22.33
C PHE A 166 -3.80 24.36 21.33
N GLU A 167 -2.81 25.24 21.42
CA GLU A 167 -2.72 26.46 20.62
C GLU A 167 -1.60 26.39 19.57
N THR A 168 -1.59 27.33 18.62
CA THR A 168 -0.51 27.44 17.63
C THR A 168 0.84 27.78 18.26
N THR A 169 0.83 28.42 19.42
CA THR A 169 2.00 28.74 20.25
C THR A 169 2.68 27.47 20.79
N ASP A 170 1.93 26.39 21.03
CA ASP A 170 2.49 25.09 21.45
C ASP A 170 3.29 24.41 20.32
N LEU A 171 2.91 24.67 19.06
CA LEU A 171 3.58 24.12 17.88
C LEU A 171 4.81 24.95 17.47
N ILE A 172 4.65 26.27 17.43
CA ILE A 172 5.64 27.20 16.86
C ILE A 172 6.63 27.66 17.93
N GLY A 173 6.24 27.59 19.21
CA GLY A 173 6.95 28.18 20.34
C GLY A 173 6.49 29.61 20.63
N SER A 174 6.68 30.04 21.88
CA SER A 174 6.49 31.43 22.29
C SER A 174 7.82 32.17 22.27
N TRP A 175 7.77 33.46 21.93
CA TRP A 175 8.95 34.31 22.02
C TRP A 175 9.16 34.73 23.48
N LEU A 176 10.31 34.35 24.06
CA LEU A 176 10.71 34.81 25.38
C LEU A 176 11.60 36.06 25.22
N PRO A 177 11.27 37.21 25.83
CA PRO A 177 12.17 38.35 25.85
C PRO A 177 13.44 37.96 26.60
N THR A 178 14.59 38.09 25.95
CA THR A 178 15.90 38.04 26.60
C THR A 178 16.11 39.40 27.24
N GLY A 179 16.10 39.45 28.57
CA GLY A 179 16.37 40.68 29.30
C GLY A 179 17.83 41.10 29.10
N ASP A 180 18.03 42.36 28.75
CA ASP A 180 19.33 43.06 28.84
C ASP A 180 19.75 43.25 30.31
#